data_AF-A0A973EQ03-F1
#
_entry.id   AF-A0A973EQ03-F1
#
_cell.length_a   1.000
_cell.length_b   1.000
_cell.length_c   1.000
_cell.angle_alpha   90.00
_cell.angle_beta   90.00
_cell.angle_gamma   90.00
#
_symmetry.space_group_name_H-M   'P 1'
#
loop_
_entity.id
_entity.type
_entity.pdbx_description
1 polymer ?
#
loop_
_entity_poly.entity_id
_entity_poly.type
_entity_poly.pdbx_seq_one_letter_code
_entity_poly.pdbx_strand_id
1 'polypeptide(L)'
;MNEWIALSVFLIFSFSTLFLVVKGRIGNGAAMVFLSFSILAGWGIAGYDRLRGNWAGESTIDDFRTAAEAARADMLAELRKEAEAHKSSMELMVKAVDSSRDRIDAQARVVESAVESMRRIEEGIRREGEKSRELHENMVLLREQAAAIYRASGELALVLARVIYLQSETKDSQGRSVQAALQQVMDGLDEIVNIVLEEPEERARFVSEVLNSVEKKEQR
;
A
#
# COMPACT_ATOMS: atom_id res chain seq x y z
N MET A 1 58.92 -70.68 16.25
CA MET A 1 58.13 -71.87 15.83
C MET A 1 57.61 -71.74 14.39
N ASN A 2 57.17 -70.55 13.98
CA ASN A 2 56.62 -70.28 12.64
C ASN A 2 57.63 -70.43 11.49
N GLU A 3 58.92 -70.15 11.73
CA GLU A 3 59.99 -70.37 10.75
C GLU A 3 60.15 -71.84 10.37
N TRP A 4 60.02 -72.76 11.34
CA TRP A 4 60.07 -74.21 11.11
C TRP A 4 58.85 -74.70 10.33
N ILE A 5 57.68 -74.09 10.55
CA ILE A 5 56.45 -74.38 9.79
C ILE A 5 56.59 -73.89 8.35
N ALA A 6 57.09 -72.66 8.15
CA ALA A 6 57.34 -72.11 6.81
C ALA A 6 58.37 -72.95 6.03
N LEU A 7 59.45 -73.37 6.69
CA LEU A 7 60.48 -74.23 6.10
C LEU A 7 59.94 -75.63 5.76
N SER A 8 59.06 -76.19 6.60
CA SER A 8 58.41 -77.49 6.35
C SER A 8 57.45 -77.44 5.16
N VAL A 9 56.63 -76.39 5.07
CA VAL A 9 55.71 -76.19 3.93
C VAL A 9 56.49 -75.97 2.64
N PHE A 10 57.57 -75.17 2.69
CA PHE A 10 58.44 -74.94 1.54
C PHE A 10 59.10 -76.24 1.04
N LEU A 11 59.62 -77.07 1.96
CA LEU A 11 60.23 -78.36 1.63
C LEU A 11 59.24 -79.31 0.96
N ILE A 12 58.03 -79.44 1.50
CA ILE A 12 56.99 -80.32 0.94
C ILE A 12 56.60 -79.86 -0.48
N PHE A 13 56.35 -78.56 -0.68
CA PHE A 13 56.00 -78.04 -1.98
C PHE A 13 57.15 -78.13 -2.99
N SER A 14 58.37 -77.82 -2.57
CA SER A 14 59.56 -77.91 -3.44
C SER A 14 59.84 -79.34 -3.87
N PHE A 15 59.79 -80.29 -2.93
CA PHE A 15 59.98 -81.72 -3.22
C PHE A 15 58.88 -82.28 -4.13
N SER A 16 57.62 -81.93 -3.87
CA SER A 16 56.49 -82.37 -4.70
C SER A 16 56.59 -81.81 -6.13
N THR A 17 56.98 -80.55 -6.27
CA THR A 17 57.15 -79.91 -7.59
C THR A 17 58.31 -80.54 -8.37
N LEU A 18 59.45 -80.79 -7.71
CA LEU A 18 60.60 -81.48 -8.30
C LEU A 18 60.22 -82.90 -8.76
N PHE A 19 59.51 -83.65 -7.91
CA PHE A 19 59.06 -85.01 -8.23
C PHE A 19 58.11 -85.06 -9.44
N LEU A 20 57.18 -84.10 -9.53
CA LEU A 20 56.25 -83.98 -10.66
C LEU A 20 56.93 -83.60 -11.98
N VAL A 21 58.01 -82.79 -11.92
CA VAL A 21 58.83 -82.44 -13.10
C VAL A 21 59.66 -83.63 -13.57
N VAL A 22 60.31 -84.36 -12.65
CA VAL A 22 61.12 -85.55 -12.99
C VAL A 22 60.25 -86.66 -13.62
N LYS A 23 59.00 -86.82 -13.18
CA LYS A 23 58.03 -87.74 -13.79
C LYS A 23 57.41 -87.23 -15.10
N GLY A 24 57.82 -86.06 -15.61
CA GLY A 24 57.35 -85.49 -16.87
C GLY A 24 55.86 -85.13 -16.88
N ARG A 25 55.21 -85.03 -15.71
CA ARG A 25 53.77 -84.75 -15.61
C ARG A 25 53.44 -83.27 -15.69
N ILE A 26 54.42 -82.39 -15.53
CA ILE A 26 54.27 -80.93 -15.56
C ILE A 26 55.39 -80.33 -16.41
N GLY A 27 55.06 -79.35 -17.26
CA GLY A 27 56.05 -78.62 -18.07
C GLY A 27 56.84 -77.59 -17.24
N ASN A 28 58.08 -77.29 -17.67
CA ASN A 28 59.01 -76.42 -16.94
C ASN A 28 58.43 -75.05 -16.52
N GLY A 29 57.50 -74.49 -17.31
CA GLY A 29 56.85 -73.21 -16.97
C GLY A 29 56.00 -73.29 -15.70
N ALA A 30 55.20 -74.35 -15.54
CA ALA A 30 54.36 -74.52 -14.35
C ALA A 30 55.20 -74.81 -13.10
N ALA A 31 56.33 -75.50 -13.24
CA ALA A 31 57.27 -75.72 -12.14
C ALA A 31 57.84 -74.40 -11.60
N MET A 32 58.20 -73.47 -12.48
CA MET A 32 58.72 -72.15 -12.09
C MET A 32 57.65 -71.32 -11.34
N VAL A 33 56.39 -71.38 -11.77
CA VAL A 33 55.27 -70.73 -11.07
C VAL A 33 55.07 -71.29 -9.67
N PHE A 34 55.03 -72.62 -9.50
CA PHE A 34 54.88 -73.23 -8.18
C PHE A 34 56.05 -72.94 -7.24
N LEU A 35 57.26 -72.89 -7.77
CA LEU A 35 58.45 -72.60 -6.96
C LEU A 35 58.48 -71.13 -6.52
N SER A 36 58.10 -70.21 -7.42
CA SER A 36 57.96 -68.79 -7.11
C SER A 36 56.86 -68.55 -6.07
N PHE A 37 55.73 -69.27 -6.20
CA PHE A 37 54.64 -69.23 -5.23
C PHE A 37 55.07 -69.78 -3.86
N SER A 38 55.85 -70.86 -3.83
CA SER A 38 56.36 -71.44 -2.57
C SER A 38 57.28 -70.48 -1.82
N ILE A 39 58.15 -69.75 -2.54
CA ILE A 39 59.01 -68.71 -1.95
C ILE A 39 58.16 -67.56 -1.39
N LEU A 40 57.19 -67.05 -2.17
CA LEU A 40 56.31 -65.97 -1.74
C LEU A 40 55.40 -66.37 -0.57
N ALA A 41 54.88 -67.60 -0.57
CA ALA A 41 54.08 -68.14 0.52
C ALA A 41 54.93 -68.33 1.79
N GLY A 42 56.16 -68.85 1.65
CA GLY A 42 57.11 -68.96 2.76
C GLY A 42 57.46 -67.60 3.35
N TRP A 43 57.67 -66.59 2.50
CA TRP A 43 57.95 -65.22 2.92
C TRP A 43 56.73 -64.57 3.59
N GLY A 44 55.52 -64.79 3.06
CA GLY A 44 54.27 -64.32 3.64
C GLY A 44 53.99 -64.91 5.02
N ILE A 45 54.27 -66.20 5.22
CA ILE A 45 54.08 -66.89 6.51
C ILE A 45 55.16 -66.46 7.53
N ALA A 46 56.41 -66.32 7.11
CA ALA A 46 57.49 -65.85 7.99
C ALA A 46 57.35 -64.35 8.35
N GLY A 47 56.81 -63.53 7.45
CA GLY A 47 56.52 -62.11 7.66
C GLY A 47 55.16 -61.82 8.30
N TYR A 48 54.32 -62.83 8.51
CA TYR A 48 52.96 -62.68 9.03
C TYR A 48 52.95 -62.05 10.44
N ASP A 49 53.87 -62.45 11.32
CA ASP A 49 54.00 -61.86 12.66
C ASP A 49 54.48 -60.40 12.60
N ARG A 50 55.28 -60.01 11.60
CA ARG A 50 55.77 -58.64 11.42
C ARG A 50 54.67 -57.70 10.92
N LEU A 51 53.77 -58.19 10.06
CA LEU A 51 52.57 -57.47 9.61
C LEU A 51 51.51 -57.39 10.71
N ARG A 52 51.35 -58.45 11.52
CA ARG A 52 50.41 -58.46 12.65
C ARG A 52 50.88 -57.58 13.82
N GLY A 53 52.18 -57.53 14.10
CA GLY A 53 52.77 -56.68 15.14
C GLY A 53 52.63 -55.18 14.89
N ASN A 54 52.58 -54.74 13.63
CA ASN A 54 52.36 -53.33 13.28
C ASN A 54 50.87 -52.91 13.28
N TRP A 55 49.94 -53.86 13.23
CA TRP A 55 48.49 -53.58 13.32
C TRP A 55 47.94 -53.78 14.74
N ALA A 56 48.65 -54.53 15.59
CA ALA A 56 48.28 -54.80 16.98
C ALA A 56 49.08 -53.93 17.98
N GLY A 57 49.37 -52.68 17.61
CA GLY A 57 49.92 -51.69 18.54
C GLY A 57 48.79 -51.03 19.32
N GLU A 58 48.74 -51.25 20.62
CA GLU A 58 47.79 -50.60 21.55
C GLU A 58 47.82 -49.06 21.44
N SER A 59 48.93 -48.47 20.97
CA SER A 59 49.04 -47.03 20.74
C SER A 59 48.19 -46.51 19.59
N THR A 60 47.99 -47.24 18.49
CA THR A 60 47.23 -46.70 17.35
C THR A 60 45.73 -46.66 17.63
N ILE A 61 45.18 -47.64 18.35
CA ILE A 61 43.74 -47.65 18.68
C ILE A 61 43.40 -46.55 19.69
N ASP A 62 44.25 -46.32 20.70
CA ASP A 62 44.05 -45.24 21.65
C ASP A 62 44.28 -43.85 21.02
N ASP A 63 45.24 -43.71 20.10
CA ASP A 63 45.42 -42.48 19.32
C ASP A 63 44.22 -42.19 18.40
N PHE A 64 43.65 -43.22 17.74
CA PHE A 64 42.43 -43.06 16.94
C PHE A 64 41.22 -42.75 17.82
N ARG A 65 41.12 -43.35 18.99
CA ARG A 65 40.01 -43.13 19.92
C ARG A 65 40.07 -41.71 20.51
N THR A 66 41.24 -41.26 20.94
CA THR A 66 41.44 -39.89 21.43
C THR A 66 41.23 -38.85 20.32
N ALA A 67 41.72 -39.11 19.10
CA ALA A 67 41.45 -38.25 17.95
C ALA A 67 39.95 -38.21 17.58
N ALA A 68 39.25 -39.35 17.66
CA ALA A 68 37.81 -39.42 17.41
C ALA A 68 36.99 -38.74 18.52
N GLU A 69 37.39 -38.87 19.78
CA GLU A 69 36.77 -38.18 20.91
C GLU A 69 37.00 -36.68 20.86
N ALA A 70 38.20 -36.22 20.49
CA ALA A 70 38.52 -34.82 20.26
C ALA A 70 37.72 -34.25 19.07
N ALA A 71 37.67 -34.95 17.94
CA ALA A 71 36.89 -34.52 16.77
C ALA A 71 35.38 -34.45 17.07
N ARG A 72 34.85 -35.37 17.88
CA ARG A 72 33.47 -35.32 18.37
C ARG A 72 33.24 -34.14 19.30
N ALA A 73 34.17 -33.86 20.22
CA ALA A 73 34.08 -32.73 21.12
C ALA A 73 34.10 -31.40 20.37
N ASP A 74 34.98 -31.26 19.37
CA ASP A 74 35.08 -30.07 18.51
C ASP A 74 33.82 -29.89 17.65
N MET A 75 33.30 -30.97 17.05
CA MET A 75 32.04 -30.90 16.30
C MET A 75 30.87 -30.50 17.20
N LEU A 76 30.77 -31.05 18.42
CA LEU A 76 29.73 -30.69 19.36
C LEU A 76 29.87 -29.24 19.85
N ALA A 77 31.10 -28.74 20.00
CA ALA A 77 31.36 -27.36 20.37
C ALA A 77 30.94 -26.40 19.23
N GLU A 78 31.29 -26.71 17.98
CA GLU A 78 30.90 -25.88 16.83
C GLU A 78 29.39 -25.93 16.59
N LEU A 79 28.74 -27.10 16.71
CA LEU A 79 27.28 -27.22 16.63
C LEU A 79 26.56 -26.42 17.72
N ARG A 80 27.09 -26.37 18.94
CA ARG A 80 26.52 -25.55 20.02
C ARG A 80 26.65 -24.06 19.70
N LYS A 81 27.82 -23.64 19.20
CA LYS A 81 28.08 -22.26 18.80
C LYS A 81 27.20 -21.82 17.64
N GLU A 82 27.01 -22.67 16.63
CA GLU A 82 26.05 -22.42 15.54
C GLU A 82 24.62 -22.38 16.05
N ALA A 83 24.22 -23.29 16.96
CA ALA A 83 22.89 -23.29 17.54
C ALA A 83 22.61 -22.00 18.36
N GLU A 84 23.60 -21.50 19.10
CA GLU A 84 23.50 -20.20 19.80
C GLU A 84 23.43 -19.02 18.83
N ALA A 85 24.21 -19.06 17.74
CA ALA A 85 24.15 -18.06 16.68
C ALA A 85 22.76 -18.05 16.00
N HIS A 86 22.21 -19.22 15.69
CA HIS A 86 20.85 -19.35 15.16
C HIS A 86 19.79 -18.88 16.14
N LYS A 87 19.92 -19.20 17.44
CA LYS A 87 19.00 -18.73 18.47
C LYS A 87 19.01 -17.20 18.58
N SER A 88 20.18 -16.59 18.64
CA SER A 88 20.31 -15.12 18.70
C SER A 88 19.78 -14.45 17.43
N SER A 89 20.00 -15.05 16.26
CA SER A 89 19.42 -14.59 14.99
C SER A 89 17.89 -14.67 15.00
N MET A 90 17.31 -15.77 15.50
CA MET A 90 15.85 -15.91 15.67
C MET A 90 15.29 -14.88 16.65
N GLU A 91 15.95 -14.62 17.77
CA GLU A 91 15.54 -13.58 18.72
C GLU A 91 15.52 -12.18 18.08
N LEU A 92 16.51 -11.88 17.23
CA LEU A 92 16.53 -10.62 16.47
C LEU A 92 15.40 -10.56 15.43
N MET A 93 15.12 -11.66 14.74
CA MET A 93 14.01 -11.73 13.78
C MET A 93 12.65 -11.54 14.48
N VAL A 94 12.43 -12.17 15.63
CA VAL A 94 11.20 -12.00 16.42
C VAL A 94 11.03 -10.53 16.82
N LYS A 95 12.08 -9.88 17.35
CA LYS A 95 12.03 -8.45 17.66
C LYS A 95 11.75 -7.57 16.44
N ALA A 96 12.33 -7.91 15.29
CA ALA A 96 12.09 -7.19 14.04
C ALA A 96 10.62 -7.35 13.57
N VAL A 97 10.06 -8.55 13.70
CA VAL A 97 8.65 -8.83 13.39
C VAL A 97 7.72 -8.06 14.31
N ASP A 98 7.96 -8.07 15.62
CA ASP A 98 7.16 -7.32 16.60
C ASP A 98 7.20 -5.81 16.29
N SER A 99 8.39 -5.26 16.03
CA SER A 99 8.52 -3.85 15.66
C SER A 99 7.82 -3.50 14.33
N SER A 100 7.77 -4.44 13.40
CA SER A 100 7.09 -4.26 12.12
C SER A 100 5.58 -4.32 12.30
N ARG A 101 5.09 -5.19 13.18
CA ARG A 101 3.68 -5.26 13.57
C ARG A 101 3.23 -3.95 14.21
N ASP A 102 3.98 -3.41 15.15
CA ASP A 102 3.66 -2.13 15.78
C ASP A 102 3.59 -0.97 14.76
N ARG A 103 4.50 -0.97 13.78
CA ARG A 103 4.49 0.01 12.68
C ARG A 103 3.27 -0.14 11.78
N ILE A 104 2.88 -1.38 11.46
CA ILE A 104 1.68 -1.66 10.66
C ILE A 104 0.42 -1.20 11.41
N ASP A 105 0.32 -1.48 12.70
CA ASP A 105 -0.82 -1.06 13.52
C ASP A 105 -0.89 0.47 13.62
N ALA A 106 0.26 1.16 13.75
CA ALA A 106 0.31 2.62 13.72
C ALA A 106 -0.14 3.17 12.35
N GLN A 107 0.32 2.57 11.25
CA GLN A 107 -0.09 2.97 9.89
C GLN A 107 -1.59 2.73 9.66
N ALA A 108 -2.15 1.63 10.15
CA ALA A 108 -3.57 1.34 10.04
C ALA A 108 -4.42 2.43 10.70
N ARG A 109 -4.03 2.89 11.90
CA ARG A 109 -4.72 4.01 12.58
C ARG A 109 -4.63 5.33 11.82
N VAL A 110 -3.48 5.61 11.20
CA VAL A 110 -3.30 6.81 10.36
C VAL A 110 -4.22 6.75 9.14
N VAL A 111 -4.32 5.59 8.49
CA VAL A 111 -5.21 5.38 7.34
C VAL A 111 -6.67 5.54 7.77
N GLU A 112 -7.07 4.95 8.89
CA GLU A 112 -8.43 5.08 9.42
C GLU A 112 -8.80 6.55 9.70
N SER A 113 -7.90 7.30 10.34
CA SER A 113 -8.09 8.74 10.58
C SER A 113 -8.15 9.56 9.27
N ALA A 114 -7.36 9.20 8.27
CA ALA A 114 -7.40 9.84 6.96
C ALA A 114 -8.75 9.57 6.26
N VAL A 115 -9.26 8.34 6.32
CA VAL A 115 -10.58 7.98 5.76
C VAL A 115 -11.71 8.75 6.45
N GLU A 116 -11.68 8.87 7.77
CA GLU A 116 -12.65 9.68 8.50
C GLU A 116 -12.59 11.16 8.09
N SER A 117 -11.38 11.69 7.93
CA SER A 117 -11.18 13.08 7.48
C SER A 117 -11.72 13.29 6.07
N MET A 118 -11.49 12.34 5.15
CA MET A 118 -12.04 12.39 3.80
C MET A 118 -13.58 12.36 3.82
N ARG A 119 -14.21 11.53 4.65
CA ARG A 119 -15.67 11.53 4.81
C ARG A 119 -16.20 12.88 5.29
N ARG A 120 -15.55 13.52 6.26
CA ARG A 120 -15.94 14.85 6.74
C ARG A 120 -15.80 15.91 5.65
N ILE A 121 -14.75 15.84 4.84
CA ILE A 121 -14.56 16.74 3.70
C ILE A 121 -15.65 16.50 2.64
N GLU A 122 -15.97 15.26 2.32
CA GLU A 122 -17.04 14.89 1.38
C GLU A 122 -18.40 15.45 1.83
N GLU A 123 -18.76 15.28 3.11
CA GLU A 123 -19.97 15.89 3.68
C GLU A 123 -19.93 17.41 3.62
N GLY A 124 -18.76 18.03 3.86
CA GLY A 124 -18.56 19.47 3.74
C GLY A 124 -18.82 19.98 2.32
N ILE A 125 -18.20 19.34 1.33
CA ILE A 125 -18.37 19.66 -0.11
C ILE A 125 -19.83 19.50 -0.51
N ARG A 126 -20.51 18.46 -0.03
CA ARG A 126 -21.92 18.23 -0.35
C ARG A 126 -22.80 19.37 0.19
N ARG A 127 -22.61 19.76 1.46
CA ARG A 127 -23.37 20.88 2.07
C ARG A 127 -23.07 22.21 1.38
N GLU A 128 -21.82 22.45 1.00
CA GLU A 128 -21.44 23.66 0.28
C GLU A 128 -22.02 23.68 -1.14
N GLY A 129 -22.09 22.52 -1.81
CA GLY A 129 -22.77 22.36 -3.09
C GLY A 129 -24.27 22.61 -3.01
N GLU A 130 -24.94 22.15 -1.96
CA GLU A 130 -26.36 22.43 -1.70
C GLU A 130 -26.58 23.95 -1.48
N LYS A 131 -25.77 24.61 -0.65
CA LYS A 131 -25.82 26.06 -0.45
C LYS A 131 -25.56 26.86 -1.72
N SER A 132 -24.61 26.41 -2.55
CA SER A 132 -24.29 27.07 -3.81
C SER A 132 -25.46 27.00 -4.80
N ARG A 133 -26.18 25.87 -4.84
CA ARG A 133 -27.41 25.74 -5.64
C ARG A 133 -28.51 26.68 -5.14
N GLU A 134 -28.74 26.72 -3.83
CA GLU A 134 -29.74 27.62 -3.23
C GLU A 134 -29.42 29.09 -3.53
N LEU A 135 -28.15 29.50 -3.39
CA LEU A 135 -27.70 30.84 -3.76
C LEU A 135 -27.91 31.14 -5.25
N HIS A 136 -27.68 30.15 -6.12
CA HIS A 136 -27.89 30.32 -7.56
C HIS A 136 -29.38 30.50 -7.88
N GLU A 137 -30.27 29.69 -7.30
CA GLU A 137 -31.72 29.82 -7.45
C GLU A 137 -32.21 31.19 -6.95
N ASN A 138 -31.73 31.63 -5.79
CA ASN A 138 -32.03 32.97 -5.25
C ASN A 138 -31.52 34.10 -6.17
N MET A 139 -30.34 33.96 -6.77
CA MET A 139 -29.84 34.93 -7.75
C MET A 139 -30.69 34.99 -9.02
N VAL A 140 -31.19 33.85 -9.50
CA VAL A 140 -32.11 33.81 -10.65
C VAL A 140 -33.40 34.56 -10.33
N LEU A 141 -34.00 34.30 -9.16
CA LEU A 141 -35.20 35.01 -8.69
C LEU A 141 -34.96 36.51 -8.55
N LEU A 142 -33.85 36.92 -7.92
CA LEU A 142 -33.46 38.32 -7.78
C LEU A 142 -33.30 39.01 -9.14
N ARG A 143 -32.74 38.31 -10.14
CA ARG A 143 -32.58 38.84 -11.48
C ARG A 143 -33.91 39.01 -12.20
N GLU A 144 -34.84 38.08 -12.02
CA GLU A 144 -36.21 38.20 -12.56
C GLU A 144 -36.96 39.37 -11.91
N GLN A 145 -36.89 39.51 -10.58
CA GLN A 145 -37.45 40.65 -9.86
C GLN A 145 -36.85 41.97 -10.32
N ALA A 146 -35.52 42.05 -10.46
CA ALA A 146 -34.85 43.25 -10.96
C ALA A 146 -35.31 43.59 -12.39
N ALA A 147 -35.48 42.59 -13.27
CA ALA A 147 -36.00 42.81 -14.62
C ALA A 147 -37.44 43.33 -14.61
N ALA A 148 -38.29 42.82 -13.71
CA ALA A 148 -39.66 43.33 -13.53
C ALA A 148 -39.66 44.79 -13.06
N ILE A 149 -38.82 45.13 -12.06
CA ILE A 149 -38.65 46.50 -11.57
C ILE A 149 -38.17 47.44 -12.68
N TYR A 150 -37.20 47.01 -13.50
CA TYR A 150 -36.71 47.81 -14.64
C TYR A 150 -37.81 48.10 -15.66
N ARG A 151 -38.66 47.11 -15.98
CA ARG A 151 -39.80 47.31 -16.90
C ARG A 151 -40.82 48.28 -16.32
N ALA A 152 -41.23 48.05 -15.07
CA ALA A 152 -42.11 48.95 -14.34
C ALA A 152 -41.56 50.38 -14.27
N SER A 153 -40.27 50.54 -13.97
CA SER A 153 -39.62 51.86 -13.95
C SER A 153 -39.62 52.55 -15.33
N GLY A 154 -39.45 51.78 -16.41
CA GLY A 154 -39.58 52.29 -17.78
C GLY A 154 -41.00 52.77 -18.10
N GLU A 155 -42.01 52.04 -17.64
CA GLU A 155 -43.42 52.44 -17.77
C GLU A 155 -43.73 53.70 -16.96
N LEU A 156 -43.24 53.81 -15.72
CA LEU A 156 -43.33 55.06 -14.94
C LEU A 156 -42.71 56.24 -15.67
N ALA A 157 -41.52 56.07 -16.24
CA ALA A 157 -40.84 57.14 -16.96
C ALA A 157 -41.64 57.58 -18.20
N LEU A 158 -42.23 56.64 -18.93
CA LEU A 158 -43.11 56.93 -20.07
C LEU A 158 -44.38 57.66 -19.64
N VAL A 159 -45.02 57.19 -18.57
CA VAL A 159 -46.23 57.79 -18.01
C VAL A 159 -45.94 59.22 -17.51
N LEU A 160 -44.84 59.44 -16.78
CA LEU A 160 -44.39 60.76 -16.34
C LEU A 160 -44.09 61.69 -17.52
N ALA A 161 -43.40 61.20 -18.56
CA ALA A 161 -43.14 61.99 -19.77
C ALA A 161 -44.45 62.41 -20.46
N ARG A 162 -45.46 61.52 -20.49
CA ARG A 162 -46.79 61.81 -21.03
C ARG A 162 -47.53 62.86 -20.21
N VAL A 163 -47.44 62.81 -18.88
CA VAL A 163 -48.02 63.85 -17.99
C VAL A 163 -47.35 65.19 -18.22
N ILE A 164 -46.01 65.23 -18.26
CA ILE A 164 -45.25 66.46 -18.50
C ILE A 164 -45.63 67.06 -19.86
N TYR A 165 -45.74 66.22 -20.90
CA TYR A 165 -46.18 66.64 -22.23
C TYR A 165 -47.61 67.22 -22.20
N LEU A 166 -48.58 66.49 -21.62
CA LEU A 166 -49.96 66.95 -21.53
C LEU A 166 -50.11 68.22 -20.68
N GLN A 167 -49.35 68.36 -19.58
CA GLN A 167 -49.30 69.60 -18.79
C GLN A 167 -48.69 70.77 -19.58
N SER A 168 -47.71 70.50 -20.45
CA SER A 168 -47.14 71.53 -21.32
C SER A 168 -48.12 71.98 -22.41
N GLU A 169 -48.98 71.07 -22.88
CA GLU A 169 -49.97 71.31 -23.94
C GLU A 169 -51.27 71.94 -23.40
N THR A 170 -51.67 71.60 -22.18
CA THR A 170 -52.90 72.11 -21.52
C THR A 170 -52.73 73.47 -20.84
N LYS A 171 -51.50 74.01 -20.78
CA LYS A 171 -51.29 75.43 -20.46
C LYS A 171 -52.07 76.37 -21.41
N ASP A 172 -52.52 75.88 -22.57
CA ASP A 172 -53.34 76.65 -23.53
C ASP A 172 -54.82 76.20 -23.65
N SER A 173 -55.29 75.08 -23.07
CA SER A 173 -56.72 74.72 -23.17
C SER A 173 -57.26 73.67 -22.16
N GLN A 174 -58.36 74.04 -21.48
CA GLN A 174 -59.38 73.28 -20.73
C GLN A 174 -58.97 72.02 -19.89
N GLY A 175 -59.05 72.16 -18.56
CA GLY A 175 -58.62 71.19 -17.54
C GLY A 175 -59.41 69.89 -17.30
N ARG A 176 -60.29 69.42 -18.20
CA ARG A 176 -60.99 68.12 -18.02
C ARG A 176 -60.22 66.90 -18.53
N SER A 177 -59.34 67.06 -19.52
CA SER A 177 -58.51 65.95 -20.05
C SER A 177 -57.35 65.59 -19.12
N VAL A 178 -56.85 66.58 -18.36
CA VAL A 178 -55.75 66.43 -17.41
C VAL A 178 -56.11 65.49 -16.28
N GLN A 179 -57.34 65.58 -15.75
CA GLN A 179 -57.76 64.82 -14.57
C GLN A 179 -57.94 63.32 -14.88
N ALA A 180 -58.46 62.99 -16.05
CA ALA A 180 -58.54 61.59 -16.51
C ALA A 180 -57.16 60.98 -16.77
N ALA A 181 -56.22 61.76 -17.34
CA ALA A 181 -54.85 61.32 -17.53
C ALA A 181 -54.11 61.15 -16.18
N LEU A 182 -54.37 62.02 -15.21
CA LEU A 182 -53.83 61.94 -13.85
C LEU A 182 -54.34 60.69 -13.11
N GLN A 183 -55.61 60.33 -13.29
CA GLN A 183 -56.19 59.11 -12.74
C GLN A 183 -55.50 57.86 -13.33
N GLN A 184 -55.30 57.84 -14.65
CA GLN A 184 -54.65 56.74 -15.34
C GLN A 184 -53.16 56.59 -14.95
N VAL A 185 -52.51 57.69 -14.58
CA VAL A 185 -51.16 57.71 -13.99
C VAL A 185 -51.17 57.13 -12.60
N MET A 186 -52.17 57.46 -11.79
CA MET A 186 -52.30 56.96 -10.44
C MET A 186 -52.54 55.45 -10.41
N ASP A 187 -53.37 54.94 -11.31
CA ASP A 187 -53.60 53.50 -11.46
C ASP A 187 -52.31 52.76 -11.88
N GLY A 188 -51.54 53.32 -12.83
CA GLY A 188 -50.24 52.76 -13.22
C GLY A 188 -49.17 52.86 -12.13
N LEU A 189 -49.21 53.91 -11.30
CA LEU A 189 -48.31 54.05 -10.14
C LEU A 189 -48.66 53.03 -9.05
N ASP A 190 -49.94 52.76 -8.83
CA ASP A 190 -50.44 51.81 -7.83
C ASP A 190 -50.08 50.36 -8.20
N GLU A 191 -50.15 50.01 -9.48
CA GLU A 191 -49.68 48.71 -9.99
C GLU A 191 -48.18 48.48 -9.72
N ILE A 192 -47.37 49.55 -9.81
CA ILE A 192 -45.92 49.47 -9.65
C ILE A 192 -45.51 49.52 -8.17
N VAL A 193 -46.21 50.31 -7.38
CA VAL A 193 -46.05 50.35 -5.92
C VAL A 193 -46.42 48.99 -5.31
N ASN A 194 -47.41 48.28 -5.85
CA ASN A 194 -47.73 46.90 -5.47
C ASN A 194 -46.61 45.89 -5.79
N ILE A 195 -45.74 46.17 -6.77
CA ILE A 195 -44.60 45.31 -7.13
C ILE A 195 -43.35 45.63 -6.29
N VAL A 196 -43.16 46.90 -5.90
CA VAL A 196 -41.93 47.38 -5.24
C VAL A 196 -42.02 47.39 -3.71
N LEU A 197 -43.22 47.59 -3.15
CA LEU A 197 -43.45 47.64 -1.70
C LEU A 197 -44.34 46.48 -1.26
N GLU A 198 -43.77 45.49 -0.57
CA GLU A 198 -44.50 44.29 -0.11
C GLU A 198 -45.54 44.60 0.98
N GLU A 199 -45.31 45.62 1.82
CA GLU A 199 -46.18 45.96 2.95
C GLU A 199 -47.35 46.90 2.58
N PRO A 200 -48.63 46.52 2.87
CA PRO A 200 -49.81 47.30 2.49
C PRO A 200 -49.88 48.72 3.08
N GLU A 201 -49.33 48.90 4.28
CA GLU A 201 -49.39 50.18 5.00
C GLU A 201 -48.42 51.22 4.42
N GLU A 202 -47.26 50.79 3.92
CA GLU A 202 -46.28 51.67 3.27
C GLU A 202 -46.77 52.11 1.89
N ARG A 203 -47.46 51.21 1.17
CA ARG A 203 -48.10 51.54 -0.12
C ARG A 203 -49.15 52.64 0.01
N ALA A 204 -50.08 52.49 0.94
CA ALA A 204 -51.14 53.47 1.16
C ALA A 204 -50.59 54.85 1.56
N ARG A 205 -49.51 54.88 2.35
CA ARG A 205 -48.83 56.11 2.75
C ARG A 205 -48.19 56.82 1.56
N PHE A 206 -47.45 56.08 0.72
CA PHE A 206 -46.80 56.63 -0.46
C PHE A 206 -47.80 57.22 -1.48
N VAL A 207 -48.87 56.49 -1.78
CA VAL A 207 -49.93 56.97 -2.69
C VAL A 207 -50.58 58.25 -2.15
N SER A 208 -50.83 58.31 -0.83
CA SER A 208 -51.40 59.50 -0.19
C SER A 208 -50.46 60.72 -0.23
N GLU A 209 -49.15 60.53 -0.10
CA GLU A 209 -48.17 61.62 -0.18
C GLU A 209 -48.05 62.16 -1.61
N VAL A 210 -48.10 61.28 -2.61
CA VAL A 210 -48.06 61.68 -4.02
C VAL A 210 -49.30 62.50 -4.38
N LEU A 211 -50.51 62.05 -4.01
CA LEU A 211 -51.76 62.80 -4.22
C LEU A 211 -51.74 64.19 -3.59
N ASN A 212 -51.32 64.27 -2.32
CA ASN A 212 -51.21 65.54 -1.60
C ASN A 212 -50.18 66.51 -2.22
N SER A 213 -49.14 65.99 -2.88
CA SER A 213 -48.12 66.81 -3.54
C SER A 213 -48.61 67.46 -4.84
N VAL A 214 -49.57 66.83 -5.51
CA VAL A 214 -50.17 67.33 -6.75
C VAL A 214 -51.25 68.37 -6.47
N GLU A 215 -52.16 68.11 -5.52
CA GLU A 215 -53.23 69.06 -5.16
C GLU A 215 -52.68 70.39 -4.60
N LYS A 216 -51.57 70.35 -3.84
CA LYS A 216 -50.93 71.56 -3.30
C LYS A 216 -50.35 72.50 -4.38
N LYS A 217 -50.10 72.01 -5.59
CA LYS A 217 -49.60 72.83 -6.71
C LYS A 217 -50.72 73.56 -7.46
N GLU A 218 -51.98 73.13 -7.37
CA GLU A 218 -53.11 73.82 -8.02
C GLU A 218 -53.63 75.03 -7.21
N GLN A 219 -53.20 75.21 -5.95
CA GLN A 219 -53.61 76.32 -5.07
C GLN A 219 -52.58 77.47 -4.97
N ARG A 220 -51.56 77.50 -5.83
CA ARG A 220 -50.59 78.61 -5.95
C ARG A 220 -50.57 79.14 -7.38
#